data_AF-A0A8X6X713-F1
#
_entry.id   AF-A0A8X6X713-F1
#
_cell.length_a   1.000
_cell.length_b   1.000
_cell.length_c   1.000
_cell.angle_alpha   90.00
_cell.angle_beta   90.00
_cell.angle_gamma   90.00
#
_symmetry.space_group_name_H-M   'P 1'
#
loop_
_entity.id
_entity.type
_entity.pdbx_description
1 polymer ?
#
loop_
_entity_poly.entity_id
_entity_poly.type
_entity_poly.pdbx_seq_one_letter_code
_entity_poly.pdbx_strand_id
1 'polypeptide(L)'
;MDSFRCVECGKTFSTVSNLYRHAKLIHNKVSTIKQVRCNICNEELIFKKALEDHIDLVHNIAIEKDTLTFDTFEDFKLWKESIEKQTSSLYVKNTGSKSEKTGGKITYFYCHRSGYYNARGNKKRKMKIAGSNKINGNCPSKMKVYEDIESKVTVEFTKTHVGHEIDLGLKEILKEHATNK
;
A
#
# COMPACT_ATOMS: atom_id res chain seq x y z
N MET A 1 7.33 24.60 -17.96
CA MET A 1 7.31 23.16 -17.61
C MET A 1 7.05 22.40 -18.88
N ASP A 2 8.01 21.60 -19.34
CA ASP A 2 7.83 20.82 -20.57
C ASP A 2 6.79 19.72 -20.36
N SER A 3 5.78 19.68 -21.24
CA SER A 3 4.74 18.65 -21.26
C SER A 3 5.04 17.62 -22.35
N PHE A 4 4.87 16.34 -22.05
CA PHE A 4 5.10 15.25 -22.98
C PHE A 4 3.79 14.88 -23.69
N ARG A 5 3.75 15.00 -25.02
CA ARG A 5 2.54 14.79 -25.82
C ARG A 5 2.52 13.39 -26.45
N CYS A 6 1.38 12.71 -26.36
CA CYS A 6 1.14 11.47 -27.10
C CYS A 6 0.95 11.80 -28.60
N VAL A 7 1.73 11.15 -29.46
CA VAL A 7 1.64 11.36 -30.91
C VAL A 7 0.40 10.74 -31.53
N GLU A 8 -0.22 9.76 -30.88
CA GLU A 8 -1.39 9.04 -31.41
C GLU A 8 -2.72 9.71 -31.05
N CYS A 9 -2.86 10.22 -29.82
CA CYS A 9 -4.11 10.84 -29.36
C CYS A 9 -3.97 12.29 -28.90
N GLY A 10 -2.77 12.87 -28.97
CA GLY A 10 -2.52 14.27 -28.63
C GLY A 10 -2.55 14.62 -27.13
N LYS A 11 -2.87 13.67 -26.24
CA LYS A 11 -2.91 13.91 -24.78
C LYS A 11 -1.54 14.32 -24.23
N THR A 12 -1.54 15.26 -23.30
CA THR A 12 -0.31 15.78 -22.66
C THR A 12 -0.13 15.23 -21.25
N PHE A 13 1.11 15.01 -20.86
CA PHE A 13 1.50 14.44 -19.57
C PHE A 13 2.64 15.24 -18.95
N SER A 14 2.67 15.29 -17.63
CA SER A 14 3.71 15.98 -16.85
C SER A 14 5.04 15.22 -16.78
N THR A 15 5.09 13.95 -17.19
CA THR A 15 6.32 13.13 -17.21
C THR A 15 6.33 12.15 -18.39
N VAL A 16 7.53 11.83 -18.89
CA VAL A 16 7.73 10.80 -19.94
C VAL A 16 7.18 9.45 -19.48
N SER A 17 7.37 9.07 -18.22
CA SER A 17 6.89 7.79 -17.68
C SER A 17 5.37 7.68 -17.73
N ASN A 18 4.65 8.79 -17.49
CA ASN A 18 3.20 8.83 -17.61
C ASN A 18 2.75 8.68 -19.07
N LEU A 19 3.42 9.35 -20.00
CA LEU A 19 3.17 9.21 -21.43
C LEU A 19 3.41 7.76 -21.90
N TYR A 20 4.55 7.16 -21.54
CA TYR A 20 4.89 5.79 -21.93
C TYR A 20 3.86 4.79 -21.39
N ARG A 21 3.46 4.94 -20.12
CA ARG A 21 2.39 4.12 -19.52
C ARG A 21 1.06 4.30 -20.25
N HIS A 22 0.68 5.53 -20.57
CA HIS A 22 -0.53 5.81 -21.34
C HIS A 22 -0.49 5.12 -22.71
N ALA A 23 0.60 5.25 -23.45
CA ALA A 23 0.75 4.58 -24.75
C ALA A 23 0.70 3.06 -24.62
N LYS A 24 1.27 2.48 -23.56
CA LYS A 24 1.18 1.05 -23.28
C LYS A 24 -0.27 0.59 -23.03
N LEU A 25 -1.06 1.39 -22.31
CA LEU A 25 -2.42 1.05 -21.90
C LEU A 25 -3.49 1.31 -22.94
N ILE A 26 -3.37 2.42 -23.66
CA ILE A 26 -4.40 2.91 -24.58
C ILE A 26 -4.07 2.55 -26.03
N HIS A 27 -2.79 2.40 -26.34
CA HIS A 27 -2.29 2.13 -27.69
C HIS A 27 -1.59 0.77 -27.81
N ASN A 28 -1.73 -0.11 -26.81
CA ASN A 28 -1.24 -1.50 -26.81
C ASN A 28 0.24 -1.68 -27.19
N LYS A 29 1.10 -0.69 -26.92
CA LYS A 29 2.48 -0.71 -27.43
C LYS A 29 3.43 -1.76 -26.83
N VAL A 30 3.09 -2.47 -25.73
CA VAL A 30 3.77 -3.69 -25.23
C VAL A 30 2.85 -4.48 -24.27
N SER A 31 2.78 -5.80 -24.40
CA SER A 31 1.82 -6.74 -23.77
C SER A 31 2.08 -7.18 -22.30
N THR A 32 3.08 -6.65 -21.60
CA THR A 32 3.45 -7.14 -20.26
C THR A 32 3.31 -6.07 -19.18
N ILE A 33 2.09 -5.63 -18.90
CA ILE A 33 1.84 -4.77 -17.73
C ILE A 33 1.71 -5.65 -16.50
N LYS A 34 2.55 -5.42 -15.49
CA LYS A 34 2.42 -6.13 -14.23
C LYS A 34 1.08 -5.75 -13.58
N GLN A 35 0.15 -6.69 -13.58
CA GLN A 35 -1.15 -6.55 -12.92
C GLN A 35 -1.05 -6.83 -11.42
N VAL A 36 -2.09 -6.39 -10.73
CA VAL A 36 -2.35 -6.57 -9.31
C VAL A 36 -3.62 -7.41 -9.22
N ARG A 37 -3.49 -8.63 -8.72
CA ARG A 37 -4.61 -9.57 -8.60
C ARG A 37 -5.44 -9.29 -7.34
N CYS A 38 -6.77 -9.33 -7.46
CA CYS A 38 -7.70 -9.34 -6.35
C CYS A 38 -7.67 -10.69 -5.62
N ASN A 39 -7.57 -10.67 -4.29
CA ASN A 39 -7.52 -11.89 -3.49
C ASN A 39 -8.90 -12.53 -3.22
N ILE A 40 -9.99 -11.87 -3.64
CA ILE A 40 -11.36 -12.37 -3.46
C ILE A 40 -11.83 -13.07 -4.73
N CYS A 41 -11.65 -12.46 -5.90
CA CYS A 41 -12.20 -12.96 -7.17
C CYS A 41 -11.16 -13.18 -8.28
N ASN A 42 -9.86 -13.06 -7.99
CA ASN A 42 -8.74 -13.20 -8.94
C ASN A 42 -8.71 -12.22 -10.13
N GLU A 43 -9.58 -11.20 -10.15
CA GLU A 43 -9.55 -10.14 -11.17
C GLU A 43 -8.18 -9.43 -11.21
N GLU A 44 -7.67 -9.14 -12.40
CA GLU A 44 -6.33 -8.61 -12.61
C GLU A 44 -6.36 -7.13 -12.98
N LEU A 45 -6.04 -6.27 -12.01
CA LEU A 45 -6.13 -4.82 -12.16
C LEU A 45 -4.77 -4.18 -12.41
N ILE A 46 -4.78 -3.07 -13.13
CA ILE A 46 -3.55 -2.43 -13.61
C ILE A 46 -2.83 -1.65 -12.48
N PHE A 47 -3.58 -1.15 -11.49
CA PHE A 47 -3.05 -0.32 -10.41
C PHE A 47 -3.57 -0.75 -9.03
N LYS A 48 -2.79 -0.48 -7.97
CA LYS A 48 -3.23 -0.73 -6.60
C LYS A 48 -4.48 0.08 -6.21
N LYS A 49 -4.61 1.32 -6.70
CA LYS A 49 -5.82 2.14 -6.49
C LYS A 49 -7.03 1.53 -7.20
N ALA A 50 -6.86 1.04 -8.43
CA ALA A 50 -7.92 0.32 -9.13
C ALA A 50 -8.35 -0.94 -8.34
N LEU A 51 -7.41 -1.65 -7.71
CA LEU A 51 -7.75 -2.77 -6.81
C LEU A 51 -8.55 -2.29 -5.58
N GLU A 52 -8.17 -1.19 -4.94
CA GLU A 52 -8.94 -0.62 -3.82
C GLU A 52 -10.38 -0.29 -4.25
N ASP A 53 -10.55 0.37 -5.40
CA ASP A 53 -11.86 0.74 -5.95
C ASP A 53 -12.68 -0.50 -6.32
N HIS A 54 -12.03 -1.52 -6.88
CA HIS A 54 -12.67 -2.80 -7.18
C HIS A 54 -13.14 -3.52 -5.92
N ILE A 55 -12.35 -3.53 -4.84
CA ILE A 55 -12.74 -4.16 -3.58
C ILE A 55 -13.98 -3.45 -3.00
N ASP A 56 -14.01 -2.13 -3.04
CA ASP A 56 -15.13 -1.34 -2.56
C ASP A 56 -16.39 -1.58 -3.41
N LEU A 57 -16.30 -1.42 -4.73
CA LEU A 57 -17.45 -1.45 -5.63
C LEU A 57 -17.97 -2.85 -5.96
N VAL A 58 -17.09 -3.85 -6.04
CA VAL A 58 -17.45 -5.23 -6.48
C VAL A 58 -17.66 -6.16 -5.30
N HIS A 59 -16.92 -5.94 -4.21
CA HIS A 59 -17.01 -6.78 -3.01
C HIS A 59 -17.74 -6.11 -1.85
N ASN A 60 -18.15 -4.85 -1.99
CA ASN A 60 -18.82 -4.07 -0.94
C ASN A 60 -18.02 -4.05 0.37
N ILE A 61 -16.69 -3.99 0.25
CA ILE A 61 -15.78 -3.88 1.38
C ILE A 61 -15.17 -2.49 1.37
N ALA A 62 -15.67 -1.63 2.25
CA ALA A 62 -15.18 -0.26 2.38
C ALA A 62 -13.69 -0.24 2.77
N ILE A 63 -12.90 0.50 2.00
CA ILE A 63 -11.47 0.72 2.30
C ILE A 63 -11.35 1.92 3.25
N GLU A 64 -11.27 1.64 4.54
CA GLU A 64 -11.18 2.65 5.59
C GLU A 64 -9.78 3.26 5.65
N LYS A 65 -9.73 4.60 5.69
CA LYS A 65 -8.50 5.39 5.69
C LYS A 65 -8.55 6.48 6.74
N ASP A 66 -7.47 6.61 7.50
CA ASP A 66 -7.26 7.67 8.47
C ASP A 66 -6.07 8.53 8.04
N THR A 67 -6.10 9.82 8.37
CA THR A 67 -4.96 10.73 8.18
C THR A 67 -4.51 11.23 9.54
N LEU A 68 -3.25 10.98 9.87
CA LEU A 68 -2.65 11.28 11.17
C LEU A 68 -1.43 12.17 10.98
N THR A 69 -1.17 13.05 11.94
CA THR A 69 0.01 13.91 11.95
C THR A 69 0.82 13.67 13.21
N PHE A 70 2.14 13.71 13.07
CA PHE A 70 3.10 13.53 14.14
C PHE A 70 4.16 14.62 14.04
N ASP A 71 4.68 15.06 15.17
CA ASP A 71 5.71 16.10 15.22
C ASP A 71 7.04 15.58 14.70
N THR A 72 7.35 14.31 14.97
CA THR A 72 8.58 13.66 14.49
C THR A 72 8.32 12.28 13.89
N PHE A 73 9.31 11.80 13.13
CA PHE A 73 9.32 10.41 12.66
C PHE A 73 9.39 9.39 13.80
N GLU A 74 9.91 9.76 14.97
CA GLU A 74 9.98 8.87 16.13
C GLU A 74 8.60 8.69 16.77
N ASP A 75 7.81 9.76 16.89
CA ASP A 75 6.41 9.69 17.36
C ASP A 75 5.56 8.78 16.47
N PHE A 76 5.76 8.90 15.15
CA PHE A 76 5.16 7.98 14.18
C PHE A 76 5.57 6.52 14.43
N LYS A 77 6.85 6.24 14.73
CA LYS A 77 7.30 4.87 15.00
C LYS A 77 6.65 4.30 16.26
N LEU A 78 6.58 5.08 17.34
CA LEU A 78 5.94 4.66 18.59
C LEU A 78 4.46 4.34 18.36
N TRP A 79 3.75 5.21 17.64
CA TRP A 79 2.37 4.95 17.25
C TRP A 79 2.22 3.69 16.38
N LYS A 80 3.09 3.53 15.38
CA LYS A 80 3.11 2.36 14.51
C LYS A 80 3.30 1.07 15.32
N GLU A 81 4.25 1.04 16.26
CA GLU A 81 4.48 -0.12 17.12
C GLU A 81 3.26 -0.46 17.99
N SER A 82 2.55 0.56 18.49
CA SER A 82 1.31 0.37 19.24
C SER A 82 0.23 -0.29 18.37
N ILE A 83 0.03 0.21 17.16
CA ILE A 83 -0.93 -0.37 16.20
C ILE A 83 -0.55 -1.80 15.84
N GLU A 84 0.72 -2.07 15.57
CA GLU A 84 1.20 -3.41 15.22
C GLU A 84 0.94 -4.44 16.33
N LYS A 85 1.08 -4.03 17.60
CA LYS A 85 0.74 -4.86 18.77
C LYS A 85 -0.77 -5.07 18.88
N GLN A 86 -1.56 -3.99 18.71
CA GLN A 86 -3.02 -4.05 18.83
C GLN A 86 -3.67 -4.91 17.75
N THR A 87 -3.20 -4.83 16.51
CA THR A 87 -3.82 -5.51 15.36
C THR A 87 -3.08 -6.77 14.94
N SER A 88 -2.05 -7.20 15.67
CA SER A 88 -1.18 -8.33 15.32
C SER A 88 -0.67 -8.30 13.86
N SER A 89 -0.53 -7.10 13.29
CA SER A 89 -0.27 -6.88 11.87
C SER A 89 0.90 -5.94 11.71
N LEU A 90 2.06 -6.49 11.34
CA LEU A 90 3.27 -5.71 11.07
C LEU A 90 3.19 -4.95 9.74
N TYR A 91 3.81 -3.78 9.67
CA TYR A 91 3.94 -2.88 8.54
C TYR A 91 5.41 -2.70 8.16
N VAL A 92 5.79 -3.25 7.01
CA VAL A 92 7.18 -3.37 6.57
C VAL A 92 7.47 -2.48 5.37
N LYS A 93 8.67 -1.90 5.34
CA LYS A 93 9.18 -1.13 4.21
C LYS A 93 9.77 -2.08 3.16
N ASN A 94 9.08 -2.24 2.04
CA ASN A 94 9.52 -3.13 0.93
C ASN A 94 10.23 -2.37 -0.20
N THR A 95 10.22 -1.04 -0.17
CA THR A 95 10.79 -0.18 -1.22
C THR A 95 11.60 0.95 -0.60
N GLY A 96 12.54 1.52 -1.36
CA GLY A 96 13.20 2.77 -0.98
C GLY A 96 12.19 3.92 -0.79
N SER A 97 12.60 4.93 -0.02
CA SER A 97 11.84 6.17 0.12
C SER A 97 11.96 6.98 -1.18
N LYS A 98 10.92 7.74 -1.51
CA LYS A 98 10.88 8.60 -2.69
C LYS A 98 11.02 10.05 -2.27
N SER A 99 11.91 10.80 -2.89
CA SER A 99 11.98 12.25 -2.70
C SER A 99 10.83 12.94 -3.44
N GLU A 100 10.23 13.94 -2.81
CA GLU A 100 9.23 14.82 -3.39
C GLU A 100 9.90 16.08 -3.97
N LYS A 101 9.27 16.70 -4.97
CA LYS A 101 9.76 17.92 -5.62
C LYS A 101 9.91 19.13 -4.68
N THR A 102 9.17 19.13 -3.57
CA THR A 102 9.15 20.15 -2.51
C THR A 102 10.30 19.98 -1.51
N GLY A 103 11.09 18.90 -1.60
CA GLY A 103 12.16 18.56 -0.65
C GLY A 103 11.75 17.50 0.38
N GLY A 104 10.45 17.22 0.55
CA GLY A 104 9.96 16.17 1.44
C GLY A 104 10.27 14.75 0.95
N LYS A 105 9.92 13.76 1.77
CA LYS A 105 10.17 12.33 1.53
C LYS A 105 8.92 11.50 1.78
N ILE A 106 8.61 10.62 0.84
CA ILE A 106 7.51 9.67 0.95
C ILE A 106 8.06 8.26 1.19
N THR A 107 7.60 7.63 2.27
CA THR A 107 7.91 6.23 2.61
C THR A 107 6.64 5.41 2.68
N TYR A 108 6.65 4.22 2.09
CA TYR A 108 5.53 3.28 2.14
C TYR A 108 5.84 2.11 3.05
N PHE A 109 4.93 1.82 3.99
CA PHE A 109 4.92 0.61 4.78
C PHE A 109 3.69 -0.21 4.41
N TYR A 110 3.88 -1.48 4.09
CA TYR A 110 2.80 -2.37 3.70
C TYR A 110 2.62 -3.45 4.75
N CYS A 111 1.39 -3.95 4.91
CA CYS A 111 1.14 -5.14 5.71
C CYS A 111 2.16 -6.25 5.35
N HIS A 112 2.78 -6.86 6.36
CA HIS A 112 3.81 -7.87 6.17
C HIS A 112 3.29 -9.12 5.45
N ARG A 113 1.98 -9.39 5.54
CA ARG A 113 1.30 -10.46 4.81
C ARG A 113 1.12 -10.14 3.32
N SER A 114 1.13 -8.86 2.95
CA SER A 114 1.01 -8.39 1.56
C SER A 114 2.24 -8.71 0.71
N GLY A 115 2.01 -9.12 -0.53
CA GLY A 115 3.01 -9.38 -1.56
C GLY A 115 3.15 -10.85 -1.93
N TYR A 116 4.04 -11.10 -2.89
CA TYR A 116 4.38 -12.43 -3.39
C TYR A 116 5.69 -12.90 -2.79
N TYR A 117 5.73 -14.15 -2.35
CA TYR A 117 6.98 -14.78 -1.96
C TYR A 117 7.88 -14.92 -3.19
N ASN A 118 9.09 -14.39 -3.10
CA ASN A 118 10.11 -14.57 -4.12
C ASN A 118 11.25 -15.38 -3.49
N ALA A 119 11.42 -16.63 -3.92
CA ALA A 119 12.57 -17.43 -3.50
C ALA A 119 13.86 -16.72 -3.96
N ARG A 120 14.74 -16.36 -3.02
CA ARG A 120 16.05 -15.78 -3.32
C ARG A 120 17.15 -16.75 -2.89
N GLY A 121 18.13 -16.97 -3.77
CA GLY A 121 19.29 -17.82 -3.55
C GLY A 121 19.21 -19.18 -4.27
N ASN A 122 20.37 -19.70 -4.70
CA ASN A 122 20.53 -21.07 -5.20
C ASN A 122 20.28 -22.04 -4.05
N LYS A 123 19.01 -22.40 -3.83
CA LYS A 123 18.45 -23.40 -2.90
C LYS A 123 19.44 -24.01 -1.89
N LYS A 124 19.24 -23.74 -0.59
CA LYS A 124 19.54 -24.70 0.50
C LYS A 124 19.02 -24.36 1.90
N ARG A 125 18.29 -23.26 2.11
CA ARG A 125 17.51 -23.13 3.37
C ARG A 125 16.25 -23.98 3.23
N LYS A 126 16.16 -25.07 4.01
CA LYS A 126 14.89 -25.78 4.20
C LYS A 126 13.86 -24.76 4.69
N MET A 127 12.73 -24.69 3.99
CA MET A 127 11.62 -23.85 4.44
C MET A 127 11.20 -24.30 5.84
N LYS A 128 10.81 -23.32 6.67
CA LYS A 128 10.13 -23.64 7.93
C LYS A 128 8.84 -24.40 7.59
N ILE A 129 8.40 -25.30 8.47
CA ILE A 129 7.14 -26.05 8.31
C ILE A 129 5.96 -25.08 8.08
N ALA A 130 5.98 -23.93 8.76
CA ALA A 130 4.96 -22.88 8.63
C ALA A 130 4.97 -22.10 7.29
N GLY A 131 5.90 -22.36 6.37
CA GLY A 131 5.90 -21.72 5.05
C GLY A 131 6.26 -20.22 5.06
N SER A 132 5.77 -19.48 4.06
CA SER A 132 5.97 -18.04 3.91
C SER A 132 4.83 -17.25 4.57
N ASN A 133 5.13 -16.17 5.28
CA ASN A 133 4.12 -15.26 5.83
C ASN A 133 3.39 -14.43 4.77
N LYS A 134 3.75 -14.57 3.48
CA LYS A 134 3.11 -13.86 2.36
C LYS A 134 1.86 -14.60 1.89
N ILE A 135 0.78 -13.86 1.68
CA ILE A 135 -0.50 -14.38 1.15
C ILE A 135 -0.46 -14.65 -0.35
N ASN A 136 0.68 -14.41 -1.00
CA ASN A 136 0.84 -14.46 -2.46
C ASN A 136 -0.23 -13.65 -3.20
N GLY A 137 -0.43 -12.44 -2.70
CA GLY A 137 -1.53 -11.58 -3.09
C GLY A 137 -1.32 -10.18 -2.56
N ASN A 138 -2.25 -9.27 -2.85
CA ASN A 138 -2.14 -7.87 -2.41
C ASN A 138 -3.18 -7.56 -1.33
N CYS A 139 -2.71 -7.35 -0.10
CA CYS A 139 -3.52 -6.77 0.95
C CYS A 139 -3.48 -5.22 0.82
N PRO A 140 -4.64 -4.52 0.85
CA PRO A 140 -4.72 -3.07 0.68
C PRO A 140 -4.15 -2.29 1.88
N SER A 141 -4.09 -2.91 3.06
CA SER A 141 -3.58 -2.30 4.28
C SER A 141 -2.12 -1.83 4.14
N LYS A 142 -1.91 -0.53 4.40
CA LYS A 142 -0.64 0.18 4.21
C LYS A 142 -0.63 1.53 4.92
N MET A 143 0.56 2.03 5.21
CA MET A 143 0.82 3.40 5.65
C MET A 143 1.65 4.11 4.58
N LYS A 144 1.16 5.24 4.09
CA LYS A 144 1.93 6.17 3.26
C LYS A 144 2.32 7.34 4.13
N VAL A 145 3.62 7.41 4.43
CA VAL A 145 4.21 8.36 5.36
C VAL A 145 4.90 9.46 4.56
N TYR A 146 4.48 10.69 4.77
CA TYR A 146 5.08 11.90 4.25
C TYR A 146 5.87 12.57 5.38
N GLU A 147 7.14 12.82 5.14
CA GLU A 147 8.04 13.55 6.03
C GLU A 147 8.44 14.83 5.28
N ASP A 148 8.08 15.99 5.82
CA ASP A 148 8.44 17.26 5.19
C ASP A 148 9.86 17.71 5.56
N ILE A 149 10.23 18.90 5.10
CA ILE A 149 11.56 19.50 5.37
C ILE A 149 11.72 19.97 6.82
N GLU A 150 10.63 20.16 7.55
CA GLU A 150 10.60 20.56 8.97
C GLU A 150 10.54 19.33 9.90
N SER A 151 10.71 18.12 9.34
CA SER A 151 10.60 16.83 10.04
C SER A 151 9.21 16.47 10.55
N LYS A 152 8.18 17.25 10.19
CA LYS A 152 6.79 16.93 10.51
C LYS A 152 6.32 15.78 9.63
N VAL A 153 5.56 14.88 10.23
CA VAL A 153 5.14 13.63 9.59
C VAL A 153 3.63 13.58 9.42
N THR A 154 3.17 13.33 8.19
CA THR A 154 1.77 13.06 7.86
C THR A 154 1.63 11.64 7.35
N VAL A 155 0.67 10.89 7.87
CA VAL A 155 0.46 9.48 7.55
C VAL A 155 -0.95 9.27 7.01
N GLU A 156 -1.05 8.85 5.76
CA GLU A 156 -2.27 8.25 5.21
C GLU A 156 -2.25 6.75 5.55
N PHE A 157 -3.07 6.34 6.51
CA PHE A 157 -3.17 4.96 6.98
C PHE A 157 -4.42 4.29 6.41
N THR A 158 -4.23 3.29 5.54
CA THR A 158 -5.30 2.38 5.11
C THR A 158 -5.31 1.17 6.04
N LYS A 159 -6.36 1.01 6.86
CA LYS A 159 -6.41 -0.03 7.90
C LYS A 159 -7.10 -1.32 7.46
N THR A 160 -7.96 -1.27 6.43
CA THR A 160 -8.67 -2.46 5.94
C THR A 160 -7.70 -3.51 5.39
N HIS A 161 -7.78 -4.74 5.92
CA HIS A 161 -7.08 -5.91 5.36
C HIS A 161 -8.02 -6.77 4.53
N VAL A 162 -7.50 -7.31 3.42
CA VAL A 162 -8.26 -8.18 2.51
C VAL A 162 -7.39 -9.34 2.05
N GLY A 163 -7.97 -10.54 2.01
CA GLY A 163 -7.29 -11.78 1.60
C GLY A 163 -6.50 -12.47 2.70
N HIS A 164 -6.65 -12.03 3.95
CA HIS A 164 -6.24 -12.77 5.14
C HIS A 164 -7.03 -12.30 6.36
N GLU A 165 -7.20 -13.19 7.33
CA GLU A 165 -7.70 -12.82 8.64
C GLU A 165 -6.65 -11.98 9.36
N ILE A 166 -7.12 -10.98 10.09
CA ILE A 166 -6.33 -10.33 11.13
C ILE A 166 -6.66 -11.12 12.40
N ASP A 167 -5.65 -11.52 13.18
CA ASP A 167 -5.85 -12.10 14.51
C ASP A 167 -6.38 -10.99 15.44
N LEU A 168 -7.67 -10.65 15.29
CA LEU A 168 -8.34 -9.61 16.07
C LEU A 168 -8.76 -10.20 17.41
N GLY A 169 -7.89 -10.08 18.41
CA GLY A 169 -8.28 -10.02 19.82
C GLY A 169 -9.02 -8.72 20.14
N LEU A 170 -9.99 -8.31 19.31
CA LEU A 170 -10.65 -7.00 19.38
C LEU A 170 -12.14 -7.19 19.61
N LYS A 171 -12.49 -7.50 20.87
CA LYS A 171 -13.87 -7.34 21.37
C LYS A 171 -14.07 -6.21 22.37
N GLU A 172 -13.05 -5.57 22.96
CA GLU A 172 -13.31 -4.84 24.23
C GLU A 172 -12.60 -3.48 24.45
N ILE A 173 -12.07 -2.76 23.44
CA ILE A 173 -11.37 -1.45 23.72
C ILE A 173 -12.06 -0.20 23.14
N LEU A 174 -13.15 -0.34 22.38
CA LEU A 174 -13.91 0.84 21.88
C LEU A 174 -15.21 1.13 22.66
N LYS A 175 -15.41 0.52 23.83
CA LYS A 175 -16.58 0.80 24.70
C LYS A 175 -16.29 1.71 25.89
N GLU A 176 -15.04 1.99 26.27
CA GLU A 176 -14.77 2.68 27.55
C GLU A 176 -14.55 4.21 27.46
N HIS A 177 -14.61 4.83 26.28
CA HIS A 177 -14.50 6.30 26.17
C HIS A 177 -15.77 7.01 25.67
N ALA A 178 -16.90 6.30 25.57
CA ALA A 178 -18.21 6.88 25.23
C ALA A 178 -19.22 6.86 26.40
N THR A 179 -18.79 6.44 27.59
CA THR A 179 -19.59 6.50 28.82
C THR A 179 -18.72 7.00 29.97
N ASN A 180 -18.42 8.29 29.98
CA ASN A 180 -18.31 9.00 31.24
C ASN A 180 -19.08 10.31 31.13
N LYS A 181 -19.91 10.45 32.14
CA LYS A 181 -20.96 11.42 32.40
C LYS A 181 -20.40 12.80 32.73
#